data_AF-A0A3N4JG11-F1
#
_entry.id   AF-A0A3N4JG11-F1
#
_cell.length_a   1.000
_cell.length_b   1.000
_cell.length_c   1.000
_cell.angle_alpha   90.00
_cell.angle_beta   90.00
_cell.angle_gamma   90.00
#
_symmetry.space_group_name_H-M   'P 1'
#
loop_
_entity.id
_entity.type
_entity.pdbx_description
1 polymer ?
#
loop_
_entity_poly.entity_id
_entity_poly.type
_entity_poly.pdbx_seq_one_letter_code
_entity_poly.pdbx_strand_id
1 'polypeptide(L)'
;MYSKPAKLVKRDKGKKKTVNRSRIPTQGKAWIDREDLERFFESQTTEPCQTAKQKYQNAMKHISTRKDKLAECTHKRNDVEKMEEVGKLPKWYKTGAELLQEECHLVKQISKVEQRIKKLEKHIEELAGNVDAEGGEHIGEDSGSSEDFNGVGVDTTPTPW
;
A
#
# COMPACT_ATOMS: atom_id res chain seq x y z
N MET A 1 5.55 6.60 -78.37
CA MET A 1 6.22 5.79 -77.32
C MET A 1 6.56 6.72 -76.17
N TYR A 2 5.84 6.66 -75.04
CA TYR A 2 6.08 7.54 -73.89
C TYR A 2 6.81 6.77 -72.79
N SER A 3 8.07 7.14 -72.53
CA SER A 3 8.86 6.64 -71.41
C SER A 3 8.53 7.44 -70.15
N LYS A 4 8.06 6.75 -69.09
CA LYS A 4 7.81 7.38 -67.78
C LYS A 4 9.13 7.43 -66.99
N PRO A 5 9.49 8.55 -66.35
CA PRO A 5 10.61 8.57 -65.43
C PRO A 5 10.21 7.92 -64.09
N ALA A 6 11.05 7.00 -63.61
CA ALA A 6 10.93 6.39 -62.30
C ALA A 6 11.14 7.47 -61.21
N LYS A 7 10.13 7.68 -60.36
CA LYS A 7 10.27 8.53 -59.17
C LYS A 7 11.13 7.79 -58.15
N LEU A 8 12.33 8.31 -57.93
CA LEU A 8 13.23 7.89 -56.87
C LEU A 8 12.59 8.24 -55.51
N VAL A 9 11.98 7.27 -54.84
CA VAL A 9 11.50 7.42 -53.46
C VAL A 9 12.73 7.49 -52.56
N LYS A 10 13.07 8.71 -52.12
CA LYS A 10 14.06 8.91 -51.05
C LYS A 10 13.47 8.29 -49.78
N ARG A 11 14.01 7.15 -49.34
CA ARG A 11 13.74 6.63 -48.01
C ARG A 11 14.36 7.61 -47.02
N ASP A 12 13.51 8.30 -46.26
CA ASP A 12 13.94 9.04 -45.08
C ASP A 12 14.63 8.04 -44.14
N LYS A 13 15.95 8.14 -44.08
CA LYS A 13 16.73 7.46 -43.03
C LYS A 13 16.36 8.20 -41.75
N GLY A 14 15.41 7.64 -41.00
CA GLY A 14 15.00 8.13 -39.69
C GLY A 14 16.24 8.51 -38.90
N LYS A 15 16.30 9.79 -38.49
CA LYS A 15 17.37 10.30 -37.62
C LYS A 15 17.40 9.38 -36.40
N LYS A 16 18.42 8.53 -36.31
CA LYS A 16 18.69 7.76 -35.10
C LYS A 16 18.92 8.80 -34.01
N LYS A 17 17.97 8.95 -33.09
CA LYS A 17 18.19 9.72 -31.86
C LYS A 17 19.37 9.06 -31.18
N THR A 18 20.54 9.68 -31.25
CA THR A 18 21.69 9.35 -30.43
C THR A 18 21.32 9.73 -29.01
N VAL A 19 20.65 8.82 -28.31
CA VAL A 19 20.53 8.90 -26.86
C VAL A 19 21.93 8.59 -26.35
N ASN A 20 22.59 9.60 -25.79
CA ASN A 20 23.90 9.46 -25.16
C ASN A 20 23.72 8.63 -23.88
N ARG A 21 23.62 7.31 -24.02
CA ARG A 21 23.49 6.36 -22.92
C ARG A 21 24.84 6.17 -22.25
N SER A 22 24.92 6.50 -20.98
CA SER A 22 26.16 6.45 -20.20
C SER A 22 26.38 5.01 -19.71
N ARG A 23 27.13 4.20 -20.46
CA ARG A 23 27.31 2.78 -20.12
C ARG A 23 28.42 2.55 -19.10
N ILE A 24 28.16 1.73 -18.08
CA ILE A 24 29.15 1.35 -17.06
C ILE A 24 29.80 0.01 -17.46
N PRO A 25 31.13 -0.04 -17.67
CA PRO A 25 31.81 -1.28 -18.01
C PRO A 25 31.85 -2.22 -16.79
N THR A 26 31.49 -3.49 -16.98
CA THR A 26 31.57 -4.54 -15.95
C THR A 26 32.57 -5.61 -16.38
N GLN A 27 33.24 -6.26 -15.41
CA GLN A 27 34.22 -7.32 -15.68
C GLN A 27 33.52 -8.60 -16.19
N GLY A 28 33.20 -8.65 -17.49
CA GLY A 28 32.70 -9.84 -18.18
C GLY A 28 31.18 -10.05 -18.17
N LYS A 29 30.37 -9.07 -17.74
CA LYS A 29 28.90 -9.12 -17.80
C LYS A 29 28.32 -8.13 -18.82
N ALA A 30 27.01 -8.25 -19.10
CA ALA A 30 26.30 -7.32 -19.97
C ALA A 30 26.45 -5.87 -19.51
N TRP A 31 26.55 -4.95 -20.45
CA TRP A 31 26.68 -3.51 -20.17
C TRP A 31 25.39 -3.01 -19.52
N ILE A 32 25.50 -2.36 -18.36
CA ILE A 32 24.35 -1.76 -17.67
C ILE A 32 24.22 -0.32 -18.11
N ASP A 33 23.01 0.06 -18.50
CA ASP A 33 22.65 1.43 -18.84
C ASP A 33 22.46 2.23 -17.53
N ARG A 34 23.11 3.39 -17.42
CA ARG A 34 22.98 4.26 -16.24
C ARG A 34 21.53 4.66 -16.02
N GLU A 35 20.80 4.96 -17.09
CA GLU A 35 19.41 5.37 -16.99
C GLU A 35 18.48 4.21 -16.56
N ASP A 36 18.83 2.96 -16.87
CA ASP A 36 18.10 1.78 -16.38
C ASP A 36 18.39 1.53 -14.90
N LEU A 37 19.61 1.81 -14.45
CA LEU A 37 20.02 1.71 -13.06
C LEU A 37 19.31 2.75 -12.18
N GLU A 38 19.28 4.01 -12.62
CA GLU A 38 18.56 5.09 -11.94
C GLU A 38 17.06 4.75 -11.80
N ARG A 39 16.42 4.32 -12.90
CA ARG A 39 15.02 3.90 -12.88
C ARG A 39 14.77 2.73 -11.92
N PHE A 40 15.69 1.77 -11.85
CA PHE A 40 15.56 0.63 -10.95
C PHE A 40 15.53 1.08 -9.48
N PHE A 41 16.48 1.93 -9.06
CA PHE A 41 16.52 2.44 -7.68
C PHE A 41 15.36 3.39 -7.36
N GLU A 42 14.93 4.21 -8.32
CA GLU A 42 13.71 5.01 -8.18
C GLU A 42 12.48 4.13 -7.98
N SER A 43 12.33 3.03 -8.73
CA SER A 43 11.23 2.08 -8.55
C SER A 43 11.28 1.38 -7.17
N GLN A 44 12.46 1.05 -6.66
CA GLN A 44 12.60 0.42 -5.33
C GLN A 44 12.11 1.32 -4.17
N THR A 45 12.13 2.64 -4.35
CA THR A 45 11.74 3.60 -3.30
C THR A 45 10.31 4.14 -3.51
N THR A 46 9.94 4.43 -4.76
CA THR A 46 8.66 5.07 -5.08
C THR A 46 7.46 4.11 -4.98
N GLU A 47 7.58 2.86 -5.44
CA GLU A 47 6.46 1.91 -5.44
C GLU A 47 6.02 1.51 -4.02
N PRO A 48 6.94 1.20 -3.07
CA PRO A 48 6.54 0.91 -1.69
C PRO A 48 5.91 2.13 -1.00
N CYS A 49 6.45 3.33 -1.24
CA CYS A 49 5.91 4.57 -0.69
C CYS A 49 4.50 4.85 -1.20
N GLN A 50 4.26 4.72 -2.51
CA GLN A 50 2.93 4.87 -3.11
C GLN A 50 1.96 3.81 -2.56
N THR A 51 2.40 2.57 -2.43
CA THR A 51 1.57 1.49 -1.88
C THR A 51 1.18 1.76 -0.43
N ALA A 52 2.11 2.24 0.40
CA ALA A 52 1.84 2.62 1.79
C ALA A 52 0.87 3.80 1.89
N LYS A 53 1.04 4.84 1.06
CA LYS A 53 0.12 5.98 0.95
C LYS A 53 -1.28 5.54 0.53
N GLN A 54 -1.40 4.63 -0.43
CA GLN A 54 -2.70 4.10 -0.86
C GLN A 54 -3.40 3.34 0.28
N LYS A 55 -2.66 2.50 1.03
CA LYS A 55 -3.18 1.79 2.21
C LYS A 55 -3.66 2.78 3.28
N TYR A 56 -2.91 3.86 3.52
CA TYR A 56 -3.27 4.92 4.45
C TYR A 56 -4.59 5.59 4.05
N GLN A 57 -4.72 6.02 2.79
CA GLN A 57 -5.95 6.65 2.29
C GLN A 57 -7.16 5.71 2.39
N ASN A 58 -6.98 4.43 2.07
CA ASN A 58 -8.04 3.43 2.18
C ASN A 58 -8.47 3.24 3.65
N ALA A 59 -7.52 3.21 4.59
CA ALA A 59 -7.81 3.12 6.02
C ALA A 59 -8.55 4.36 6.54
N MET A 60 -8.17 5.56 6.08
CA MET A 60 -8.85 6.82 6.42
C MET A 60 -10.30 6.81 5.95
N LYS A 61 -10.55 6.44 4.69
CA LYS A 61 -11.93 6.28 4.16
C LYS A 61 -12.74 5.30 5.02
N HIS A 62 -12.11 4.18 5.39
CA HIS A 62 -12.75 3.15 6.19
C HIS A 62 -13.12 3.63 7.62
N ILE A 63 -12.30 4.50 8.23
CA ILE A 63 -12.63 5.14 9.50
C ILE A 63 -13.79 6.11 9.33
N SER A 64 -13.75 6.96 8.30
CA SER A 64 -14.81 7.96 8.06
C SER A 64 -16.17 7.28 7.98
N THR A 65 -16.31 6.27 7.12
CA THR A 65 -17.57 5.52 6.98
C THR A 65 -18.02 4.85 8.29
N ARG A 66 -17.09 4.41 9.14
CA ARG A 66 -17.46 3.83 10.44
C ARG A 66 -17.89 4.88 11.45
N LYS A 67 -17.27 6.05 11.46
CA LYS A 67 -17.67 7.16 12.32
C LYS A 67 -19.08 7.64 11.96
N ASP A 68 -19.39 7.70 10.67
CA ASP A 68 -20.75 8.03 10.20
C ASP A 68 -21.78 6.97 10.68
N LYS A 69 -21.46 5.68 10.51
CA LYS A 69 -22.30 4.58 11.01
C LYS A 69 -22.47 4.59 12.53
N LEU A 70 -21.41 4.95 13.26
CA LEU A 70 -21.47 5.06 14.71
C LEU A 70 -22.45 6.17 15.11
N ALA A 71 -22.36 7.35 14.49
CA ALA A 71 -23.29 8.45 14.74
C ALA A 71 -24.74 8.06 14.42
N GLU A 72 -24.98 7.38 13.30
CA GLU A 72 -26.31 6.86 12.96
C GLU A 72 -26.82 5.85 14.00
N CYS A 73 -25.96 4.94 14.46
CA CYS A 73 -26.29 3.95 15.48
C CYS A 73 -26.65 4.63 16.81
N THR A 74 -25.86 5.60 17.24
CA THR A 74 -26.13 6.39 18.45
C THR A 74 -27.43 7.17 18.35
N HIS A 75 -27.74 7.74 17.19
CA HIS A 75 -29.01 8.42 16.97
C HIS A 75 -30.19 7.45 17.11
N LYS A 76 -30.12 6.28 16.45
CA LYS A 76 -31.15 5.23 16.56
C LYS A 76 -31.31 4.72 17.98
N ARG A 77 -30.21 4.55 18.72
CA ARG A 77 -30.24 4.10 20.12
C ARG A 77 -31.05 5.08 20.97
N ASN A 78 -30.80 6.38 20.84
CA ASN A 78 -31.53 7.41 21.58
C ASN A 78 -33.04 7.41 21.24
N ASP A 79 -33.40 7.14 19.99
CA ASP A 79 -34.81 7.08 19.59
C ASP A 79 -35.51 5.81 20.10
N VAL A 80 -34.80 4.68 20.07
CA VAL A 80 -35.28 3.41 20.63
C VAL A 80 -35.45 3.51 22.15
N GLU A 81 -34.49 4.12 22.86
CA GLU A 81 -34.53 4.33 24.31
C GLU A 81 -35.79 5.11 24.72
N LYS A 82 -36.13 6.19 23.99
CA LYS A 82 -37.39 6.93 24.19
C LYS A 82 -38.64 6.06 23.94
N MET A 83 -38.60 5.16 22.95
CA MET A 83 -39.73 4.27 22.69
C MET A 83 -39.87 3.16 23.74
N GLU A 84 -38.76 2.67 24.29
CA GLU A 84 -38.73 1.70 25.38
C GLU A 84 -39.27 2.31 26.67
N GLU A 85 -38.87 3.54 27.01
CA GLU A 85 -39.40 4.28 28.18
C GLU A 85 -40.93 4.42 28.14
N VAL A 86 -41.49 4.64 26.95
CA VAL A 86 -42.94 4.78 26.74
C VAL A 86 -43.63 3.41 26.56
N GLY A 87 -42.86 2.31 26.54
CA GLY A 87 -43.38 0.96 26.34
C GLY A 87 -43.96 0.70 24.93
N LYS A 88 -43.53 1.49 23.94
CA LYS A 88 -44.02 1.47 22.55
C LYS A 88 -43.06 0.80 21.57
N LEU A 89 -41.93 0.27 22.03
CA LEU A 89 -40.98 -0.41 21.15
C LEU A 89 -41.63 -1.66 20.54
N PRO A 90 -41.72 -1.77 19.20
CA PRO A 90 -42.28 -2.96 18.58
C PRO A 90 -41.33 -4.15 18.75
N LYS A 91 -41.89 -5.33 18.98
CA LYS A 91 -41.17 -6.57 19.35
C LYS A 91 -40.06 -7.02 18.37
N TRP A 92 -40.11 -6.57 17.13
CA TRP A 92 -39.16 -6.94 16.07
C TRP A 92 -38.04 -5.93 15.85
N TYR A 93 -38.08 -4.78 16.53
CA TYR A 93 -36.98 -3.82 16.52
C TYR A 93 -35.88 -4.26 17.47
N LYS A 94 -34.66 -3.82 17.17
CA LYS A 94 -33.54 -3.90 18.10
C LYS A 94 -33.82 -3.06 19.33
N THR A 95 -33.36 -3.54 20.48
CA THR A 95 -33.43 -2.81 21.75
C THR A 95 -32.31 -1.78 21.87
N GLY A 96 -32.44 -0.86 22.83
CA GLY A 96 -31.36 0.10 23.14
C GLY A 96 -30.05 -0.61 23.51
N ALA A 97 -30.14 -1.73 24.22
CA ALA A 97 -29.00 -2.55 24.61
C ALA A 97 -28.29 -3.21 23.41
N GLU A 98 -29.04 -3.72 22.44
CA GLU A 98 -28.47 -4.30 21.21
C GLU A 98 -27.73 -3.25 20.39
N LEU A 99 -28.32 -2.05 20.24
CA LEU A 99 -27.67 -0.94 19.54
C LEU A 99 -26.41 -0.46 20.27
N LEU A 100 -26.41 -0.43 21.61
CA LEU A 100 -25.23 -0.11 22.40
C LEU A 100 -24.09 -1.12 22.16
N GLN A 101 -24.42 -2.41 22.02
CA GLN A 101 -23.44 -3.43 21.67
C GLN A 101 -22.85 -3.22 20.27
N GLU A 102 -23.68 -2.82 19.30
CA GLU A 102 -23.23 -2.46 17.95
C GLU A 102 -22.31 -1.24 17.95
N GLU A 103 -22.63 -0.19 18.71
CA GLU A 103 -21.78 0.99 18.91
C GLU A 103 -20.42 0.58 19.49
N CYS A 104 -20.43 -0.23 20.56
CA CYS A 104 -19.20 -0.76 21.18
C CYS A 104 -18.35 -1.56 20.18
N HIS A 105 -18.99 -2.33 19.30
CA HIS A 105 -18.29 -3.06 18.24
C HIS A 105 -17.66 -2.11 17.21
N LEU A 106 -18.39 -1.09 16.76
CA LEU A 106 -17.89 -0.08 15.83
C LEU A 106 -16.70 0.70 16.42
N VAL A 107 -16.77 1.11 17.69
CA VAL A 107 -15.67 1.79 18.39
C VAL A 107 -14.41 0.92 18.41
N LYS A 108 -14.53 -0.37 18.75
CA LYS A 108 -13.40 -1.32 18.70
C LYS A 108 -12.80 -1.43 17.30
N GLN A 109 -13.65 -1.50 16.26
CA GLN A 109 -13.17 -1.55 14.88
C GLN A 109 -12.46 -0.24 14.46
N ILE A 110 -12.99 0.92 14.84
CA ILE A 110 -12.37 2.22 14.58
C ILE A 110 -10.97 2.26 15.22
N SER A 111 -10.87 1.94 16.51
CA SER A 111 -9.60 1.94 17.24
C SER A 111 -8.54 1.04 16.57
N LYS A 112 -8.94 -0.17 16.13
CA LYS A 112 -8.05 -1.09 15.40
C LYS A 112 -7.53 -0.51 14.09
N VAL A 113 -8.37 0.23 13.35
CA VAL A 113 -7.94 0.88 12.10
C VAL A 113 -7.08 2.10 12.40
N GLU A 114 -7.40 2.90 13.42
CA GLU A 114 -6.57 4.04 13.85
C GLU A 114 -5.15 3.59 14.24
N GLN A 115 -5.01 2.46 14.93
CA GLN A 115 -3.68 1.88 15.20
C GLN A 115 -2.94 1.48 13.93
N ARG A 116 -3.63 0.93 12.92
CA ARG A 116 -3.02 0.59 11.63
C ARG A 116 -2.57 1.84 10.88
N ILE A 117 -3.34 2.93 10.97
CA ILE A 117 -2.98 4.21 10.37
C ILE A 117 -1.69 4.75 10.99
N LYS A 118 -1.59 4.77 12.32
CA LYS A 118 -0.35 5.19 13.00
C LYS A 118 0.88 4.40 12.55
N LYS A 119 0.73 3.09 12.34
CA LYS A 119 1.80 2.23 11.80
C LYS A 119 2.15 2.59 10.36
N LEU A 120 1.16 2.89 9.53
CA LEU A 120 1.37 3.28 8.14
C LEU A 120 2.02 4.67 8.03
N GLU A 121 1.62 5.63 8.88
CA GLU A 121 2.25 6.95 8.95
C GLU A 121 3.74 6.83 9.25
N LYS A 122 4.10 6.09 10.30
CA LYS A 122 5.50 5.81 10.65
C LYS A 122 6.28 5.15 9.50
N HIS A 123 5.68 4.16 8.85
CA HIS A 123 6.32 3.48 7.72
C HIS A 123 6.53 4.40 6.50
N ILE A 124 5.60 5.33 6.25
CA ILE A 124 5.75 6.31 5.17
C ILE A 124 6.88 7.31 5.51
N GLU A 125 6.99 7.73 6.76
CA GLU A 125 8.07 8.60 7.24
C GLU A 125 9.44 7.92 7.16
N GLU A 126 9.55 6.65 7.55
CA GLU A 126 10.76 5.83 7.41
C GLU A 126 11.19 5.69 5.94
N LEU A 127 10.24 5.41 5.04
CA LEU A 127 10.52 5.33 3.61
C LEU A 127 10.95 6.67 3.00
N ALA A 128 10.53 7.79 3.58
CA ALA A 128 10.94 9.12 3.15
C ALA A 128 12.35 9.48 3.68
N GLY A 129 12.63 9.20 4.94
CA GLY A 129 13.92 9.53 5.58
C GLY A 129 15.11 8.69 5.09
N ASN A 130 14.87 7.46 4.63
CA ASN A 130 15.92 6.62 4.05
C ASN A 130 16.45 7.12 2.70
N VAL A 131 15.77 8.08 2.05
CA VAL A 131 16.24 8.69 0.79
C VAL A 131 17.31 9.75 1.05
N ASP A 132 17.36 10.33 2.26
CA ASP A 132 18.27 11.44 2.61
C ASP A 132 19.55 11.00 3.35
N ALA A 133 19.66 9.71 3.73
CA ALA A 133 20.70 9.22 4.65
C ALA A 133 21.87 8.47 4.00
N GLU A 134 21.84 8.11 2.71
CA GLU A 134 22.98 7.45 2.05
C GLU A 134 23.93 8.45 1.40
N GLY A 135 24.68 9.12 2.28
CA GLY A 135 25.84 9.94 1.96
C GLY A 135 26.87 9.86 3.10
N GLY A 136 27.18 8.65 3.57
CA GLY A 136 28.18 8.45 4.62
C GLY A 136 28.62 7.00 4.72
N GLU A 137 29.88 6.74 4.41
CA GLU A 137 30.58 5.48 4.64
C GLU A 137 30.33 4.96 6.07
N HIS A 138 30.01 3.67 6.20
CA HIS A 138 30.26 2.93 7.43
C HIS A 138 31.14 1.71 7.13
N ILE A 139 32.42 1.87 7.43
CA ILE A 139 33.44 0.82 7.52
C ILE A 139 33.33 0.20 8.92
N GLY A 140 33.26 -1.14 9.01
CA GLY A 140 33.42 -1.93 10.25
C GLY A 140 32.30 -1.71 11.29
N GLU A 141 31.89 -2.64 12.13
CA GLU A 141 32.56 -3.82 12.65
C GLU A 141 31.53 -4.93 12.95
N ASP A 142 32.04 -6.14 12.88
CA ASP A 142 31.52 -7.39 13.40
C ASP A 142 31.00 -7.28 14.84
N SER A 143 29.79 -7.82 15.07
CA SER A 143 29.39 -8.38 16.37
C SER A 143 28.17 -9.28 16.16
N GLY A 144 28.45 -10.57 16.00
CA GLY A 144 27.43 -11.61 16.06
C GLY A 144 26.72 -11.65 17.41
N SER A 145 25.42 -11.95 17.35
CA SER A 145 24.74 -12.68 18.42
C SER A 145 23.53 -13.39 17.80
N SER A 146 23.72 -14.67 17.52
CA SER A 146 22.71 -15.65 17.17
C SER A 146 21.84 -15.95 18.37
N GLU A 147 20.52 -15.82 18.27
CA GLU A 147 19.60 -16.69 19.03
C GLU A 147 18.37 -17.02 18.17
N ASP A 148 18.18 -18.33 18.02
CA ASP A 148 17.17 -19.03 17.25
C ASP A 148 15.76 -18.84 17.77
N PHE A 149 14.74 -18.84 16.90
CA PHE A 149 13.42 -19.38 17.27
C PHE A 149 12.64 -19.94 16.06
N ASN A 150 12.81 -21.25 15.87
CA ASN A 150 11.82 -22.27 15.48
C ASN A 150 10.81 -21.96 14.36
N GLY A 151 11.19 -22.26 13.13
CA GLY A 151 10.27 -22.64 12.06
C GLY A 151 9.87 -24.11 12.18
N VAL A 152 8.79 -24.41 12.91
CA VAL A 152 8.13 -25.72 12.83
C VAL A 152 7.25 -25.72 11.58
N GLY A 153 7.74 -26.43 10.55
CA GLY A 153 6.92 -26.85 9.43
C GLY A 153 5.95 -27.94 9.87
N VAL A 154 4.68 -27.78 9.54
CA VAL A 154 3.73 -28.88 9.49
C VAL A 154 3.02 -28.81 8.15
N ASP A 155 3.56 -29.57 7.19
CA ASP A 155 2.81 -30.10 6.06
C ASP A 155 1.66 -30.93 6.62
N THR A 156 0.42 -30.48 6.40
CA THR A 156 -0.75 -31.32 6.64
C THR A 156 -1.32 -31.71 5.28
N THR A 157 -0.88 -32.86 4.79
CA THR A 157 -1.47 -33.55 3.64
C THR A 157 -2.92 -33.96 3.99
N PRO A 158 -3.93 -33.65 3.15
CA PRO A 158 -5.28 -34.13 3.40
C PRO A 158 -5.40 -35.59 2.94
N THR A 159 -5.88 -36.46 3.82
CA THR A 159 -6.27 -37.84 3.45
C THR A 159 -7.80 -37.90 3.28
N PRO A 160 -8.33 -38.55 2.24
CA PRO A 160 -9.77 -38.52 1.94
C PRO A 160 -10.47 -39.78 2.43
N TRP A 161 -11.49 -39.68 3.28
CA TRP A 161 -12.64 -40.59 3.38
C TRP A 161 -13.84 -39.81 3.92
#